data_AF-A0A0C2HD81-F1
#
_entry.id   AF-A0A0C2HD81-F1
#
_cell.length_a   1.000
_cell.length_b   1.000
_cell.length_c   1.000
_cell.angle_alpha   90.00
_cell.angle_beta   90.00
_cell.angle_gamma   90.00
#
_symmetry.space_group_name_H-M   'P 1'
#
loop_
_entity.id
_entity.type
_entity.pdbx_description
1 polymer ?
#
loop_
_entity_poly.entity_id
_entity_poly.type
_entity_poly.pdbx_seq_one_letter_code
_entity_poly.pdbx_strand_id
1 'polypeptide(L)'
;MKKWKAVPFNIESFCKDEYLAKNYSIVGKSLGRIKFAVLRDPIDRFLSGFVDKCIMRPKDVETRCFACMGNLGCFIEAFYKKLQEVYNTNDTTYHFEVAHMAPQTWYCNFKEHLDDYIFVRYQKCTSGIAVYAREFDKIFRMARVPEDLRREIQGEILVGRTPHTTRGSGPRLAAERELFNNRTLLDIVMKMFYFDYKVFGFSLPDDL
;
A
#
# COMPACT_ATOMS: atom_id res chain seq x y z
N MET A 1 3.90 -33.14 18.73
CA MET A 1 3.63 -31.69 18.55
C MET A 1 4.95 -30.93 18.51
N LYS A 2 5.41 -30.51 17.33
CA LYS A 2 6.63 -29.70 17.22
C LYS A 2 6.28 -28.24 17.54
N LYS A 3 6.75 -27.77 18.71
CA LYS A 3 6.73 -26.34 19.07
C LYS A 3 7.67 -25.61 18.12
N TRP A 4 7.12 -24.75 17.27
CA TRP A 4 7.89 -23.82 16.47
C TRP A 4 8.47 -22.75 17.40
N LYS A 5 9.79 -22.70 17.54
CA LYS A 5 10.47 -21.54 18.10
C LYS A 5 10.33 -20.40 17.11
N ALA A 6 9.83 -19.26 17.56
CA ALA A 6 9.83 -18.04 16.77
C ALA A 6 11.28 -17.74 16.39
N VAL A 7 11.61 -17.87 15.10
CA VAL A 7 12.86 -17.34 14.55
C VAL A 7 12.70 -15.83 14.59
N PRO A 8 13.63 -15.07 15.20
CA PRO A 8 13.57 -13.62 15.16
C PRO A 8 13.59 -13.20 13.70
N PHE A 9 12.54 -12.49 13.28
CA PHE A 9 12.38 -11.98 11.92
C PHE A 9 13.35 -10.81 11.74
N ASN A 10 14.65 -11.11 11.63
CA ASN A 10 15.60 -10.20 11.02
C ASN A 10 15.22 -10.14 9.55
N ILE A 11 14.55 -9.06 9.13
CA ILE A 11 14.40 -8.74 7.71
C ILE A 11 15.78 -8.29 7.22
N GLU A 12 16.71 -9.24 7.11
CA GLU A 12 17.76 -9.06 6.11
C GLU A 12 17.02 -9.16 4.77
N SER A 13 16.76 -8.01 4.18
CA SER A 13 16.31 -7.91 2.78
C SER A 13 17.18 -8.88 1.97
N PHE A 14 16.54 -9.84 1.30
CA PHE A 14 17.23 -10.91 0.56
C PHE A 14 18.20 -10.39 -0.50
N CYS A 15 18.21 -9.07 -0.77
CA CYS A 15 19.12 -8.42 -1.70
C CYS A 15 19.49 -6.97 -1.25
N LYS A 16 19.78 -6.71 0.04
CA LYS A 16 20.20 -5.39 0.62
C LYS A 16 20.32 -4.23 -0.39
N ASP A 17 19.18 -3.61 -0.74
CA ASP A 17 19.04 -2.49 -1.67
C ASP A 17 19.64 -2.65 -3.10
N GLU A 18 20.23 -3.79 -3.46
CA GLU A 18 20.90 -4.04 -4.75
C GLU A 18 19.97 -3.92 -5.95
N TYR A 19 18.67 -4.15 -5.74
CA TYR A 19 17.64 -4.01 -6.78
C TYR A 19 16.69 -2.83 -6.54
N LEU A 20 17.02 -1.95 -5.59
CA LEU A 20 16.23 -0.76 -5.30
C LEU A 20 16.67 0.39 -6.21
N ALA A 21 15.86 0.67 -7.22
CA ALA A 21 16.05 1.84 -8.06
C ALA A 21 15.22 3.01 -7.55
N LYS A 22 15.88 4.12 -7.19
CA LYS A 22 15.22 5.35 -6.73
C LYS A 22 14.60 6.17 -7.87
N ASN A 23 14.88 5.84 -9.12
CA ASN A 23 14.37 6.55 -10.29
C ASN A 23 14.01 5.56 -11.40
N TYR A 24 12.85 5.77 -12.01
CA TYR A 24 12.34 5.05 -13.15
C TYR A 24 13.33 4.96 -14.32
N SER A 25 14.08 6.03 -14.62
CA SER A 25 15.05 6.03 -15.72
C SER A 25 16.22 5.06 -15.50
N ILE A 26 16.55 4.73 -14.25
CA ILE A 26 17.58 3.74 -13.90
C ILE A 26 17.06 2.33 -14.19
N VAL A 27 15.78 2.06 -13.87
CA VAL A 27 15.09 0.81 -14.20
C VAL A 27 14.93 0.66 -15.72
N GLY A 28 14.56 1.73 -16.42
CA GLY A 28 14.36 1.70 -17.88
C GLY A 28 15.61 1.35 -18.68
N LYS A 29 16.80 1.68 -18.16
CA LYS A 29 18.09 1.32 -18.78
C LYS A 29 18.46 -0.16 -18.58
N SER A 30 17.84 -0.84 -17.62
CA SER A 30 17.97 -2.29 -17.43
C SER A 30 16.88 -3.00 -18.23
N LEU A 31 17.18 -3.24 -19.52
CA LEU A 31 16.33 -3.83 -20.56
C LEU A 31 15.31 -4.90 -20.08
N GLY A 32 14.11 -4.91 -20.68
CA GLY A 32 13.27 -6.10 -20.84
C GLY A 32 12.50 -6.63 -19.62
N ARG A 33 12.35 -5.84 -18.56
CA ARG A 33 11.69 -6.30 -17.33
C ARG A 33 10.17 -6.18 -17.38
N ILE A 34 9.50 -7.23 -16.89
CA ILE A 34 8.06 -7.21 -16.62
C ILE A 34 7.81 -6.25 -15.47
N LYS A 35 6.98 -5.23 -15.70
CA LYS A 35 6.57 -4.29 -14.67
C LYS A 35 5.18 -4.69 -14.20
N PHE A 36 4.99 -4.72 -12.89
CA PHE A 36 3.68 -4.94 -12.30
C PHE A 36 3.48 -4.01 -11.11
N ALA A 37 2.24 -3.62 -10.86
CA ALA A 37 1.88 -2.80 -9.72
C ALA A 37 0.76 -3.49 -8.95
N VAL A 38 0.91 -3.57 -7.63
CA VAL A 38 -0.15 -4.06 -6.76
C VAL A 38 -1.12 -2.91 -6.52
N LEU A 39 -2.35 -3.06 -6.98
CA LEU A 39 -3.42 -2.11 -6.74
C LEU A 39 -4.21 -2.53 -5.52
N ARG A 40 -4.53 -1.60 -4.64
CA ARG A 40 -5.35 -1.83 -3.46
C ARG A 40 -6.46 -0.79 -3.42
N ASP A 41 -7.62 -1.19 -2.92
CA ASP A 41 -8.73 -0.26 -2.67
C ASP A 41 -8.22 0.98 -1.91
N PRO A 42 -8.52 2.21 -2.38
CA PRO A 42 -7.90 3.41 -1.82
C PRO A 42 -8.20 3.62 -0.33
N ILE A 43 -9.45 3.41 0.11
CA ILE A 43 -9.82 3.54 1.53
C ILE A 43 -9.14 2.46 2.36
N ASP A 44 -9.14 1.21 1.89
CA ASP A 44 -8.48 0.11 2.61
C ASP A 44 -6.97 0.33 2.75
N ARG A 45 -6.31 0.85 1.70
CA ARG A 45 -4.89 1.23 1.74
C ARG A 45 -4.65 2.35 2.74
N PHE A 46 -5.45 3.42 2.70
CA PHE A 46 -5.36 4.56 3.62
C PHE A 46 -5.49 4.11 5.08
N LEU A 47 -6.60 3.42 5.41
CA LEU A 47 -6.86 2.96 6.78
C LEU A 47 -5.80 1.98 7.26
N SER A 48 -5.28 1.13 6.38
CA SER A 48 -4.17 0.25 6.72
C SER A 48 -2.89 1.01 7.02
N GLY A 49 -2.57 2.06 6.25
CA GLY A 49 -1.40 2.91 6.49
C GLY A 49 -1.53 3.66 7.82
N PHE A 50 -2.67 4.29 8.05
CA PHE A 50 -2.96 5.01 9.29
C PHE A 50 -2.85 4.10 10.51
N VAL A 51 -3.54 2.95 10.50
CA VAL A 51 -3.52 2.02 11.63
C VAL A 51 -2.13 1.43 11.85
N ASP A 52 -1.42 1.08 10.78
CA ASP A 52 -0.08 0.51 10.89
C ASP A 52 0.92 1.52 11.46
N LYS A 53 0.96 2.72 10.88
CA LYS A 53 2.00 3.71 11.15
C LYS A 53 1.70 4.64 12.32
N CYS A 54 0.42 4.94 12.56
CA CYS A 54 0.00 5.93 13.55
C CYS A 54 -0.58 5.31 14.82
N ILE A 55 -1.11 4.08 14.76
CA ILE A 55 -1.78 3.45 15.91
C ILE A 55 -0.98 2.28 16.47
N MET A 56 -0.61 1.30 15.64
CA MET A 56 0.00 0.05 16.11
C MET A 56 1.53 0.15 16.24
N ARG A 57 2.18 0.91 15.36
CA ARG A 57 3.63 1.12 15.38
C ARG A 57 3.99 2.60 15.25
N PRO A 58 3.50 3.46 16.15
CA PRO A 58 3.95 4.84 16.18
C PRO A 58 5.45 4.83 16.48
N LYS A 59 6.25 5.28 15.52
CA LYS A 59 7.60 5.77 15.83
C LYS A 59 7.43 7.19 16.35
N ASP A 60 8.27 7.64 17.26
CA ASP A 60 8.38 9.06 17.67
C ASP A 60 7.05 9.84 17.73
N VAL A 61 6.26 9.55 18.77
CA VAL A 61 4.85 9.93 18.91
C VAL A 61 4.63 11.45 18.93
N GLU A 62 5.66 12.23 19.23
CA GLU A 62 5.58 13.69 19.36
C GLU A 62 5.51 14.41 18.00
N THR A 63 6.05 13.82 16.92
CA THR A 63 6.08 14.46 15.59
C THR A 63 5.37 13.66 14.50
N ARG A 64 5.31 12.33 14.65
CA ARG A 64 4.71 11.44 13.65
C ARG A 64 3.20 11.60 13.57
N CYS A 65 2.67 11.34 12.38
CA CYS A 65 1.25 11.45 12.12
C CYS A 65 0.67 12.82 12.54
N PHE A 66 1.45 13.88 12.29
CA PHE A 66 1.08 15.28 12.50
C PHE A 66 0.68 15.62 13.95
N ALA A 67 1.27 14.93 14.92
CA ALA A 67 0.96 15.09 16.35
C ALA A 67 -0.54 14.89 16.69
N CYS A 68 -1.27 14.14 15.86
CA CYS A 68 -2.71 13.88 16.07
C CYS A 68 -3.00 12.83 17.15
N MET A 69 -1.98 12.21 17.76
CA MET A 69 -2.11 11.25 18.86
C MET A 69 -3.12 10.13 18.58
N GLY A 70 -3.18 9.66 17.32
CA GLY A 70 -4.08 8.60 16.89
C GLY A 70 -5.53 9.03 16.59
N ASN A 71 -5.85 10.32 16.64
CA ASN A 71 -7.15 10.83 16.19
C ASN A 71 -7.23 10.83 14.65
N LEU A 72 -8.20 10.10 14.09
CA LEU A 72 -8.33 9.93 12.64
C LEU A 72 -8.76 11.23 11.95
N GLY A 73 -9.71 11.98 12.53
CA GLY A 73 -10.17 13.25 11.97
C GLY A 73 -9.06 14.29 11.84
N CYS A 74 -8.32 14.53 12.94
CA CYS A 74 -7.12 15.38 12.94
C CYS A 74 -6.13 14.94 11.88
N PHE A 75 -5.86 13.63 11.79
CA PHE A 75 -4.89 13.10 10.83
C PHE A 75 -5.34 13.34 9.39
N ILE A 76 -6.62 13.09 9.07
CA ILE A 76 -7.17 13.32 7.73
C ILE A 76 -7.03 14.79 7.33
N GLU A 77 -7.38 15.72 8.21
CA GLU A 77 -7.27 17.15 7.93
C GLU A 77 -5.83 17.60 7.73
N ALA A 78 -4.91 17.19 8.62
CA ALA A 78 -3.50 17.52 8.52
C ALA A 78 -2.83 16.89 7.30
N PHE A 79 -3.15 15.62 7.02
CA PHE A 79 -2.63 14.90 5.86
C PHE A 79 -3.12 15.50 4.55
N TYR A 80 -4.40 15.88 4.47
CA TYR A 80 -4.95 16.56 3.29
C TYR A 80 -4.22 17.89 3.03
N LYS A 81 -4.03 18.72 4.06
CA LYS A 81 -3.25 19.96 3.97
C LYS A 81 -1.82 19.68 3.49
N LYS A 82 -1.18 18.62 4.01
CA LYS A 82 0.18 18.26 3.59
C LYS A 82 0.22 17.80 2.13
N LEU A 83 -0.76 17.05 1.64
CA LEU A 83 -0.84 16.67 0.22
C LEU A 83 -1.04 17.90 -0.68
N GLN A 84 -1.87 18.86 -0.26
CA GLN A 84 -2.04 20.13 -0.99
C GLN A 84 -0.73 20.93 -1.03
N GLU A 85 -0.02 21.03 0.09
CA GLU A 85 1.29 21.66 0.17
C GLU A 85 2.27 21.01 -0.82
N VAL A 86 2.44 19.67 -0.75
CA VAL A 86 3.33 18.91 -1.63
C VAL A 86 3.02 19.17 -3.11
N TYR A 87 1.73 19.16 -3.47
CA TYR A 87 1.29 19.43 -4.84
C TYR A 87 1.59 20.88 -5.26
N ASN A 88 1.26 21.87 -4.43
CA ASN A 88 1.38 23.28 -4.76
C ASN A 88 2.84 23.75 -4.84
N THR A 89 3.72 23.19 -4.02
CA THR A 89 5.15 23.55 -4.01
C THR A 89 5.99 22.64 -4.88
N ASN A 90 5.40 21.61 -5.49
CA ASN A 90 6.11 20.55 -6.20
C ASN A 90 7.22 19.92 -5.33
N ASP A 91 6.92 19.71 -4.04
CA ASP A 91 7.87 19.19 -3.06
C ASP A 91 8.19 17.72 -3.36
N THR A 92 9.46 17.44 -3.66
CA THR A 92 9.96 16.09 -3.93
C THR A 92 10.73 15.51 -2.75
N THR A 93 10.76 16.21 -1.61
CA THR A 93 11.42 15.72 -0.40
C THR A 93 10.67 14.54 0.21
N TYR A 94 11.42 13.65 0.85
CA TYR A 94 10.83 12.49 1.48
C TYR A 94 10.06 12.91 2.74
N HIS A 95 8.73 12.76 2.70
CA HIS A 95 7.88 12.85 3.86
C HIS A 95 7.28 11.47 4.16
N PHE A 96 7.48 10.97 5.38
CA PHE A 96 7.15 9.59 5.72
C PHE A 96 5.67 9.25 5.53
N GLU A 97 4.77 10.09 6.04
CA GLU A 97 3.32 9.88 5.94
C GLU A 97 2.87 9.90 4.47
N VAL A 98 3.39 10.84 3.68
CA VAL A 98 3.13 10.95 2.23
C VAL A 98 3.65 9.70 1.51
N ALA A 99 4.89 9.29 1.77
CA ALA A 99 5.49 8.11 1.13
C ALA A 99 4.71 6.81 1.40
N HIS A 100 4.04 6.71 2.55
CA HIS A 100 3.27 5.52 2.93
C HIS A 100 1.79 5.58 2.53
N MET A 101 1.19 6.76 2.42
CA MET A 101 -0.27 6.92 2.32
C MET A 101 -0.74 7.81 1.18
N ALA A 102 0.14 8.49 0.44
CA ALA A 102 -0.28 9.30 -0.71
C ALA A 102 -0.94 8.44 -1.81
N PRO A 103 -1.80 9.03 -2.65
CA PRO A 103 -2.44 8.32 -3.75
C PRO A 103 -1.43 7.55 -4.61
N GLN A 104 -1.78 6.34 -5.03
CA GLN A 104 -0.89 5.49 -5.80
C GLN A 104 -0.61 6.10 -7.19
N THR A 105 -1.55 6.89 -7.71
CA THR A 105 -1.34 7.72 -8.91
C THR A 105 -0.25 8.79 -8.77
N TRP A 106 0.19 9.13 -7.56
CA TRP A 106 1.24 10.13 -7.31
C TRP A 106 2.66 9.53 -7.33
N TYR A 107 2.82 8.22 -7.49
CA TYR A 107 4.16 7.63 -7.63
C TYR A 107 4.86 8.17 -8.90
N CYS A 108 6.14 8.49 -8.77
CA CYS A 108 6.92 9.17 -9.81
C CYS A 108 6.83 8.47 -11.17
N ASN A 109 6.49 9.23 -12.19
CA ASN A 109 6.31 8.78 -13.58
C ASN A 109 5.27 7.67 -13.76
N PHE A 110 4.44 7.36 -12.77
CA PHE A 110 3.52 6.22 -12.88
C PHE A 110 2.41 6.51 -13.90
N LYS A 111 1.91 7.74 -13.93
CA LYS A 111 0.86 8.19 -14.86
C LYS A 111 1.31 8.09 -16.33
N GLU A 112 2.55 8.42 -16.62
CA GLU A 112 3.14 8.41 -17.97
C GLU A 112 3.43 7.00 -18.47
N HIS A 113 3.38 6.00 -17.58
CA HIS A 113 3.78 4.63 -17.85
C HIS A 113 2.73 3.60 -17.46
N LEU A 114 1.47 3.99 -17.23
CA LEU A 114 0.41 3.07 -16.77
C LEU A 114 0.29 1.82 -17.66
N ASP A 115 0.38 2.00 -18.98
CA ASP A 115 0.27 0.93 -19.97
C ASP A 115 1.47 -0.04 -19.96
N ASP A 116 2.58 0.34 -19.31
CA ASP A 116 3.74 -0.52 -19.17
C ASP A 116 3.57 -1.56 -18.04
N TYR A 117 2.55 -1.43 -17.18
CA TYR A 117 2.39 -2.24 -15.97
C TYR A 117 1.27 -3.27 -16.09
N ILE A 118 1.54 -4.49 -15.59
CA ILE A 118 0.51 -5.47 -15.24
C ILE A 118 -0.07 -5.10 -13.89
N PHE A 119 -1.38 -4.86 -13.82
CA PHE A 119 -2.05 -4.54 -12.56
C PHE A 119 -2.50 -5.79 -11.82
N VAL A 120 -1.95 -5.99 -10.61
CA VAL A 120 -2.35 -7.06 -9.70
C VAL A 120 -3.25 -6.49 -8.61
N ARG A 121 -4.54 -6.80 -8.66
CA ARG A 121 -5.50 -6.29 -7.68
C ARG A 121 -5.44 -7.11 -6.39
N TYR A 122 -5.06 -6.46 -5.30
CA TYR A 122 -5.16 -7.03 -3.96
C TYR A 122 -6.62 -7.24 -3.58
N GLN A 123 -6.97 -8.47 -3.19
CA GLN A 123 -8.34 -8.82 -2.79
C GLN A 123 -8.38 -9.21 -1.31
N LYS A 124 -9.27 -8.56 -0.57
CA LYS A 124 -9.47 -8.80 0.87
C LYS A 124 -10.05 -10.20 1.12
N CYS A 125 -10.94 -10.74 0.30
CA CYS A 125 -11.66 -11.98 0.66
C CYS A 125 -10.75 -13.23 0.68
N THR A 126 -11.11 -14.24 1.50
CA THR A 126 -10.40 -15.53 1.57
C THR A 126 -10.39 -16.27 0.23
N SER A 127 -11.42 -16.12 -0.59
CA SER A 127 -11.41 -16.58 -1.99
C SER A 127 -10.48 -15.76 -2.89
N GLY A 128 -10.25 -14.50 -2.54
CA GLY A 128 -9.44 -13.55 -3.30
C GLY A 128 -7.94 -13.75 -3.16
N ILE A 129 -7.45 -14.31 -2.04
CA ILE A 129 -6.01 -14.57 -1.87
C ILE A 129 -5.48 -15.61 -2.87
N ALA A 130 -6.31 -16.60 -3.22
CA ALA A 130 -5.94 -17.59 -4.24
C ALA A 130 -5.89 -16.98 -5.64
N VAL A 131 -6.78 -16.03 -5.96
CA VAL A 131 -6.73 -15.25 -7.21
C VAL A 131 -5.44 -14.43 -7.23
N TYR A 132 -5.17 -13.69 -6.16
CA TYR A 132 -3.99 -12.86 -5.99
C TYR A 132 -2.70 -13.68 -6.17
N ALA A 133 -2.58 -14.84 -5.53
CA ALA A 133 -1.45 -15.74 -5.67
C ALA A 133 -1.26 -16.24 -7.12
N ARG A 134 -2.36 -16.53 -7.83
CA ARG A 134 -2.31 -16.92 -9.26
C ARG A 134 -1.86 -15.78 -10.18
N GLU A 135 -2.26 -14.53 -9.91
CA GLU A 135 -1.80 -13.39 -10.71
C GLU A 135 -0.29 -13.16 -10.57
N PHE A 136 0.25 -13.31 -9.36
CA PHE A 136 1.69 -13.30 -9.14
C PHE A 136 2.41 -14.45 -9.85
N ASP A 137 1.87 -15.67 -9.76
CA ASP A 137 2.43 -16.83 -10.44
C ASP A 137 2.53 -16.61 -11.96
N LYS A 138 1.49 -16.03 -12.58
CA LYS A 138 1.51 -15.67 -14.02
C LYS A 138 2.66 -14.72 -14.34
N ILE A 139 2.84 -13.66 -13.55
CA ILE A 139 3.90 -12.66 -13.74
C ILE A 139 5.27 -13.31 -13.62
N PHE A 140 5.51 -14.11 -12.57
CA PHE A 140 6.79 -14.77 -12.36
C PHE A 140 7.08 -15.83 -13.43
N ARG A 141 6.05 -16.52 -13.93
CA ARG A 141 6.19 -17.43 -15.06
C ARG A 141 6.57 -16.69 -16.34
N MET A 142 5.96 -15.54 -16.63
CA MET A 142 6.35 -14.70 -17.77
C MET A 142 7.81 -14.22 -17.63
N ALA A 143 8.26 -13.95 -16.39
CA ALA A 143 9.64 -13.58 -16.07
C ALA A 143 10.61 -14.79 -16.06
N ARG A 144 10.14 -15.99 -16.42
CA ARG A 144 10.91 -17.25 -16.43
C ARG A 144 11.50 -17.63 -15.07
N VAL A 145 10.84 -17.27 -13.97
CA VAL A 145 11.19 -17.75 -12.63
C VAL A 145 10.92 -19.26 -12.55
N PRO A 146 11.90 -20.07 -12.08
CA PRO A 146 11.75 -21.52 -11.89
C PRO A 146 10.49 -21.92 -11.10
N GLU A 147 9.90 -23.05 -11.45
CA GLU A 147 8.62 -23.51 -10.86
C GLU A 147 8.71 -23.73 -9.35
N ASP A 148 9.81 -24.30 -8.85
CA ASP A 148 10.06 -24.52 -7.43
C ASP A 148 10.02 -23.22 -6.63
N LEU A 149 10.68 -22.16 -7.11
CA LEU A 149 10.62 -20.83 -6.49
C LEU A 149 9.23 -20.21 -6.58
N ARG A 150 8.54 -20.37 -7.72
CA ARG A 150 7.16 -19.88 -7.86
C ARG A 150 6.20 -20.57 -6.89
N ARG A 151 6.34 -21.89 -6.68
CA ARG A 151 5.54 -22.64 -5.71
C ARG A 151 5.78 -22.18 -4.27
N GLU A 152 7.04 -21.89 -3.91
CA GLU A 152 7.38 -21.32 -2.60
C GLU A 152 6.71 -19.96 -2.41
N ILE A 153 6.87 -19.04 -3.37
CA ILE A 153 6.25 -17.70 -3.32
C ILE A 153 4.72 -17.81 -3.24
N GLN A 154 4.13 -18.72 -4.03
CA GLN A 154 2.69 -18.95 -3.99
C GLN A 154 2.24 -19.45 -2.61
N GLY A 155 2.98 -20.36 -2.00
CA GLY A 155 2.74 -20.84 -0.63
C GLY A 155 2.72 -19.70 0.38
N GLU A 156 3.73 -18.83 0.34
CA GLU A 156 3.85 -17.66 1.23
C GLU A 156 2.71 -16.64 1.03
N ILE A 157 2.31 -16.38 -0.22
CA ILE A 157 1.15 -15.50 -0.48
C ILE A 157 -0.13 -16.09 0.11
N LEU A 158 -0.32 -17.42 0.01
CA LEU A 158 -1.52 -18.11 0.50
C LEU A 158 -1.62 -18.13 2.03
N VAL A 159 -0.51 -17.95 2.78
CA VAL A 159 -0.54 -17.71 4.23
C VAL A 159 -1.39 -16.47 4.55
N GLY A 160 -1.39 -15.46 3.67
CA GLY A 160 -2.35 -14.37 3.68
C GLY A 160 -2.18 -13.35 4.82
N ARG A 161 -1.09 -13.41 5.58
CA ARG A 161 -0.77 -12.47 6.67
C ARG A 161 0.71 -12.11 6.68
N THR A 162 1.01 -10.82 6.68
CA THR A 162 2.35 -10.29 6.93
C THR A 162 2.45 -9.77 8.38
N PRO A 163 3.66 -9.55 8.92
CA PRO A 163 3.84 -8.86 10.21
C PRO A 163 3.18 -7.47 10.26
N HIS A 164 2.95 -6.84 9.11
CA HIS A 164 2.31 -5.54 8.96
C HIS A 164 0.79 -5.58 8.80
N THR A 165 0.18 -6.75 8.97
CA THR A 165 -1.27 -6.92 8.80
C THR A 165 -2.03 -6.17 9.89
N THR A 166 -2.79 -5.15 9.49
CA THR A 166 -3.77 -4.45 10.34
C THR A 166 -5.17 -5.07 10.22
N ARG A 167 -5.37 -5.94 9.23
CA ARG A 167 -6.67 -6.52 8.92
C ARG A 167 -7.23 -7.30 10.11
N GLY A 168 -8.49 -7.01 10.44
CA GLY A 168 -9.23 -7.67 11.51
C GLY A 168 -8.79 -7.27 12.92
N SER A 169 -7.86 -6.32 13.06
CA SER A 169 -7.52 -5.77 14.36
C SER A 169 -8.62 -4.84 14.88
N GLY A 170 -8.77 -4.74 16.21
CA GLY A 170 -9.68 -3.79 16.85
C GLY A 170 -9.47 -2.34 16.35
N PRO A 171 -8.23 -1.82 16.32
CA PRO A 171 -7.94 -0.50 15.76
C PRO A 171 -8.39 -0.30 14.31
N ARG A 172 -8.24 -1.32 13.44
CA ARG A 172 -8.66 -1.24 12.04
C ARG A 172 -10.18 -1.16 11.90
N LEU A 173 -10.92 -1.91 12.72
CA LEU A 173 -12.39 -1.87 12.73
C LEU A 173 -12.91 -0.54 13.30
N ALA A 174 -12.25 0.00 14.33
CA ALA A 174 -12.59 1.30 14.91
C ALA A 174 -12.40 2.44 13.89
N ALA A 175 -11.26 2.50 13.23
CA ALA A 175 -10.98 3.51 12.21
C ALA A 175 -11.91 3.42 10.99
N GLU A 176 -12.28 2.19 10.57
CA GLU A 176 -13.29 1.98 9.51
C GLU A 176 -14.64 2.58 9.91
N ARG A 177 -15.11 2.23 11.11
CA ARG A 177 -16.38 2.72 11.63
C ARG A 177 -16.39 4.24 11.78
N GLU A 178 -15.32 4.82 12.29
CA GLU A 178 -15.19 6.27 12.42
C GLU A 178 -15.25 6.97 11.06
N LEU A 179 -14.51 6.48 10.07
CA LEU A 179 -14.49 7.06 8.73
C LEU A 179 -15.86 7.00 8.04
N PHE A 180 -16.48 5.80 8.01
CA PHE A 180 -17.75 5.61 7.30
C PHE A 180 -18.95 6.24 8.01
N ASN A 181 -18.87 6.50 9.32
CA ASN A 181 -19.91 7.22 10.06
C ASN A 181 -19.72 8.76 10.03
N ASN A 182 -18.64 9.27 9.46
CA ASN A 182 -18.37 10.70 9.37
C ASN A 182 -18.25 11.14 7.91
N ARG A 183 -19.35 11.70 7.39
CA ARG A 183 -19.44 12.08 5.98
C ARG A 183 -18.38 13.10 5.56
N THR A 184 -18.09 14.08 6.42
CA THR A 184 -17.07 15.10 6.14
C THR A 184 -15.69 14.47 5.99
N LEU A 185 -15.31 13.55 6.89
CA LEU A 185 -14.02 12.86 6.79
C LEU A 185 -13.95 11.94 5.57
N LEU A 186 -15.04 11.22 5.28
CA LEU A 186 -15.13 10.38 4.10
C LEU A 186 -14.94 11.20 2.82
N ASP A 187 -15.61 12.34 2.69
CA ASP A 187 -15.50 13.22 1.53
C ASP A 187 -14.06 13.74 1.34
N ILE A 188 -13.35 14.07 2.43
CA ILE A 188 -11.93 14.49 2.35
C ILE A 188 -11.06 13.33 1.85
N VAL A 189 -11.24 12.12 2.39
CA VAL A 189 -10.52 10.93 1.93
C VAL A 189 -10.83 10.64 0.46
N MET A 190 -12.10 10.73 0.05
CA MET A 190 -12.49 10.55 -1.35
C MET A 190 -11.84 11.60 -2.26
N LYS A 191 -11.74 12.86 -1.84
CA LYS A 191 -11.01 13.90 -2.59
C LYS A 191 -9.52 13.59 -2.72
N MET A 192 -8.88 13.09 -1.65
CA MET A 192 -7.47 12.70 -1.70
C MET A 192 -7.22 11.62 -2.75
N PHE A 193 -8.09 10.61 -2.83
CA PHE A 193 -7.87 9.41 -3.65
C PHE A 193 -8.71 9.34 -4.93
N TYR A 194 -9.42 10.40 -5.30
CA TYR A 194 -10.35 10.40 -6.45
C TYR A 194 -9.72 9.84 -7.73
N PHE A 195 -8.49 10.26 -8.05
CA PHE A 195 -7.79 9.77 -9.24
C PHE A 195 -7.40 8.30 -9.15
N ASP A 196 -7.10 7.76 -7.97
CA ASP A 196 -6.87 6.31 -7.82
C ASP A 196 -8.13 5.53 -8.20
N TYR A 197 -9.32 5.99 -7.78
CA TYR A 197 -10.58 5.35 -8.19
C TYR A 197 -10.79 5.40 -9.69
N LYS A 198 -10.62 6.57 -10.30
CA LYS A 198 -10.86 6.78 -11.73
C LYS A 198 -9.85 6.05 -12.61
N VAL A 199 -8.56 6.15 -12.30
CA VAL A 199 -7.48 5.56 -13.10
C VAL A 199 -7.48 4.04 -12.98
N PHE A 200 -7.72 3.51 -11.78
CA PHE A 200 -7.68 2.06 -11.54
C PHE A 200 -9.04 1.38 -11.61
N GLY A 201 -10.12 2.10 -11.94
CA GLY A 201 -11.46 1.54 -12.09
C GLY A 201 -12.00 0.88 -10.81
N PHE A 202 -11.71 1.46 -9.64
CA PHE A 202 -12.39 1.07 -8.41
C PHE A 202 -13.77 1.73 -8.35
N SER A 203 -14.75 1.03 -7.80
CA SER A 203 -16.05 1.63 -7.49
C SER A 203 -15.86 2.70 -6.41
N LEU A 204 -16.44 3.87 -6.62
CA LEU A 204 -16.60 4.83 -5.54
C LEU A 204 -17.51 4.20 -4.46
N PRO A 205 -17.31 4.47 -3.16
CA PRO A 205 -18.26 4.11 -2.15
C PRO A 205 -19.64 4.64 -2.55
N ASP A 206 -20.65 3.78 -2.53
CA ASP A 206 -22.03 4.21 -2.73
C ASP A 206 -22.35 5.24 -1.65
N ASP A 207 -22.94 6.36 -2.07
CA ASP A 207 -23.13 7.63 -1.34
C ASP A 207 -21.98 8.63 -1.50
N LEU A 208 -22.06 9.42 -2.58
CA LEU A 208 -21.82 10.87 -2.48
C LEU A 208 -23.17 11.56 -2.31
#